data_AF-A0A3P7IQX5-F1
#
_entry.id   AF-A0A3P7IQX5-F1
#
_cell.length_a   1.000
_cell.length_b   1.000
_cell.length_c   1.000
_cell.angle_alpha   90.00
_cell.angle_beta   90.00
_cell.angle_gamma   90.00
#
_symmetry.space_group_name_H-M   'P 1'
#
loop_
_entity.id
_entity.type
_entity.pdbx_description
1 polymer ?
#
loop_
_entity_poly.entity_id
_entity_poly.type
_entity_poly.pdbx_seq_one_letter_code
_entity_poly.pdbx_strand_id
1 'polypeptide(L)'
;MFYVDVGGQMPVIVRCLLDGRQCVLWETPNLMSFVRMHANQANDRLYYTTANGLWSRDAHVFTDVRHHVKTTQMDAIDMAPVSDTTMIIVAKNESQYEDLLLEAQDDIPTISLEELKWDEITAPISIRRILTLTVVGNSGVDPHDPHSHTCASSHCSHMCRIPRDSRRRHECLCPLGYGLQTPKFVPFIHPFFFSVFAQFLYFHMSFHNPFVFAYE
;
A
#
# COMPACT_ATOMS: atom_id res chain seq x y z
N MET A 1 1.16 0.82 -1.59
CA MET A 1 0.11 1.61 -0.91
C MET A 1 -1.23 1.22 -1.49
N PHE A 2 -2.26 1.11 -0.65
CA PHE A 2 -3.63 0.88 -1.05
C PHE A 2 -4.52 2.00 -0.51
N TYR A 3 -5.47 2.48 -1.30
CA TYR A 3 -6.49 3.42 -0.85
C TYR A 3 -7.80 3.18 -1.63
N VAL A 4 -8.91 3.73 -1.14
CA VAL A 4 -10.18 3.75 -1.89
C VAL A 4 -10.35 5.13 -2.50
N ASP A 5 -10.53 5.17 -3.82
CA ASP A 5 -10.93 6.38 -4.52
C ASP A 5 -12.46 6.45 -4.59
N VAL A 6 -13.02 7.53 -4.04
CA VAL A 6 -14.46 7.82 -4.00
C VAL A 6 -14.84 9.02 -4.89
N GLY A 7 -13.89 9.54 -5.70
CA GLY A 7 -14.13 10.68 -6.57
C GLY A 7 -14.90 10.36 -7.85
N GLY A 8 -15.01 9.07 -8.21
CA GLY A 8 -15.73 8.58 -9.40
C GLY A 8 -17.22 8.31 -9.17
N GLN A 9 -17.88 7.73 -10.18
CA GLN A 9 -19.28 7.28 -10.07
C GLN A 9 -19.45 6.08 -9.12
N MET A 10 -18.43 5.22 -9.04
CA MET A 10 -18.38 4.07 -8.17
C MET A 10 -17.02 4.06 -7.45
N PRO A 11 -16.98 3.69 -6.16
CA PRO A 11 -15.74 3.60 -5.42
C PRO A 11 -14.88 2.46 -5.96
N VAL A 12 -13.56 2.65 -5.96
CA VAL A 12 -12.58 1.67 -6.45
C VAL A 12 -11.38 1.56 -5.52
N ILE A 13 -10.85 0.35 -5.35
CA ILE A 13 -9.58 0.17 -4.65
C ILE A 13 -8.46 0.52 -5.63
N VAL A 14 -7.50 1.34 -5.20
CA VAL A 14 -6.34 1.72 -5.99
C VAL A 14 -5.08 1.27 -5.28
N ARG A 15 -4.23 0.54 -6.00
CA ARG A 15 -2.89 0.18 -5.58
C ARG A 15 -1.89 1.07 -6.29
N CYS A 16 -1.05 1.79 -5.56
CA CYS A 16 0.07 2.56 -6.12
C CYS A 16 1.39 2.20 -5.43
N LEU A 17 2.49 2.61 -6.05
CA LEU A 17 3.74 2.78 -5.32
C LEU A 17 3.61 3.88 -4.26
N LEU A 18 4.52 3.88 -3.29
CA LEU A 18 4.50 4.83 -2.17
C LEU A 18 4.67 6.29 -2.62
N ASP A 19 5.23 6.54 -3.79
CA ASP A 19 5.37 7.87 -4.39
C ASP A 19 4.13 8.33 -5.17
N GLY A 20 3.04 7.56 -5.14
CA GLY A 20 1.82 7.86 -5.88
C GLY A 20 1.92 7.58 -7.39
N ARG A 21 2.97 6.90 -7.86
CA ARG A 21 3.12 6.50 -9.27
C ARG A 21 2.72 5.04 -9.47
N GLN A 22 2.62 4.65 -10.75
CA GLN A 22 2.29 3.28 -11.20
C GLN A 22 1.04 2.72 -10.50
N CYS A 23 -0.03 3.51 -10.54
CA CYS A 23 -1.30 3.13 -9.95
C CYS A 23 -2.05 2.12 -10.82
N VAL A 24 -2.63 1.12 -10.17
CA VAL A 24 -3.48 0.12 -10.79
C VAL A 24 -4.83 0.14 -10.08
N LEU A 25 -5.89 0.23 -10.86
CA LEU A 25 -7.26 0.16 -10.36
C LEU A 25 -7.67 -1.30 -10.17
N TRP A 26 -8.33 -1.57 -9.06
CA TRP A 26 -8.91 -2.86 -8.76
C TRP A 26 -10.42 -2.74 -8.86
N GLU A 27 -10.97 -3.33 -9.91
CA GLU A 27 -12.42 -3.47 -10.03
C GLU A 27 -12.91 -4.45 -8.94
N THR A 28 -13.65 -3.90 -7.99
CA THR A 28 -14.21 -4.65 -6.88
C THR A 28 -15.72 -4.42 -6.87
N PRO A 29 -16.52 -5.40 -7.31
CA PRO A 29 -17.96 -5.23 -7.37
C PRO A 29 -18.53 -5.03 -5.98
N ASN A 30 -19.58 -4.19 -5.89
CA ASN A 30 -20.26 -3.86 -4.63
C ASN A 30 -19.34 -3.24 -3.56
N LEU A 31 -18.24 -2.60 -3.98
CA LEU A 31 -17.44 -1.77 -3.09
C LEU A 31 -18.28 -0.57 -2.63
N MET A 32 -18.16 -0.23 -1.36
CA MET A 32 -18.87 0.89 -0.74
C MET A 32 -17.95 2.10 -0.57
N SER A 33 -18.48 3.24 -0.13
CA SER A 33 -17.65 4.40 0.18
C SER A 33 -16.93 4.30 1.54
N PHE A 34 -17.42 3.46 2.45
CA PHE A 34 -16.93 3.31 3.84
C PHE A 34 -16.21 1.97 4.08
N VAL A 35 -15.33 1.59 3.16
CA VAL A 35 -14.62 0.30 3.20
C VAL A 35 -13.61 0.25 4.34
N ARG A 36 -13.56 -0.90 5.00
CA ARG A 36 -12.50 -1.22 5.96
C ARG A 36 -11.45 -2.04 5.23
N MET A 37 -10.18 -1.65 5.31
CA MET A 37 -9.09 -2.32 4.60
C MET A 37 -7.93 -2.61 5.53
N HIS A 38 -7.38 -3.82 5.41
CA HIS A 38 -6.20 -4.25 6.13
C HIS A 38 -5.25 -4.94 5.15
N ALA A 39 -4.00 -4.50 5.10
CA ALA A 39 -2.97 -5.19 4.33
C ALA A 39 -2.17 -6.09 5.28
N ASN A 40 -1.96 -7.34 4.88
CA ASN A 40 -1.11 -8.28 5.61
C ASN A 40 0.16 -8.52 4.81
N GLN A 41 1.30 -8.16 5.40
CA GLN A 41 2.60 -8.36 4.77
C GLN A 41 3.02 -9.83 4.76
N ALA A 42 2.60 -10.63 5.75
CA ALA A 42 3.06 -12.02 5.88
C ALA A 42 2.63 -12.89 4.70
N ASN A 43 1.43 -12.64 4.16
CA ASN A 43 0.89 -13.37 3.01
C ASN A 43 0.70 -12.48 1.76
N ASP A 44 1.18 -11.24 1.78
CA ASP A 44 1.04 -10.24 0.70
C ASP A 44 -0.43 -10.04 0.24
N ARG A 45 -1.42 -10.13 1.14
CA ARG A 45 -2.85 -9.97 0.81
C ARG A 45 -3.44 -8.66 1.32
N LEU A 46 -4.41 -8.14 0.56
CA LEU A 46 -5.30 -7.07 0.98
C LEU A 46 -6.65 -7.66 1.37
N TYR A 47 -7.08 -7.36 2.58
CA TYR A 47 -8.38 -7.68 3.12
C TYR A 47 -9.26 -6.44 3.07
N TYR A 48 -10.49 -6.56 2.58
CA TYR A 48 -11.44 -5.45 2.49
C TYR A 48 -12.90 -5.87 2.69
N THR A 49 -13.74 -4.92 3.11
CA THR A 49 -15.20 -5.11 3.20
C THR A 49 -15.94 -4.58 1.98
N THR A 50 -17.06 -5.21 1.65
CA THR A 50 -17.97 -4.80 0.58
C THR A 50 -19.43 -4.89 1.07
N ALA A 51 -20.40 -4.53 0.23
CA ALA A 51 -21.81 -4.64 0.59
C ALA A 51 -22.29 -6.07 0.88
N ASN A 52 -21.55 -7.08 0.41
CA ASN A 52 -21.90 -8.50 0.57
C ASN A 52 -20.94 -9.27 1.49
N GLY A 53 -20.10 -8.55 2.23
CA GLY A 53 -19.31 -9.09 3.34
C GLY A 53 -17.81 -8.86 3.22
N LEU A 54 -17.04 -9.88 3.56
CA LEU A 54 -15.60 -9.78 3.82
C LEU A 54 -14.81 -10.53 2.74
N TRP A 55 -13.85 -9.84 2.15
CA TRP A 55 -13.08 -10.33 1.02
C TRP A 55 -11.58 -10.18 1.26
N SER A 56 -10.79 -11.03 0.61
CA SER A 56 -9.35 -10.83 0.47
C SER A 56 -8.89 -11.03 -0.96
N ARG A 57 -7.77 -10.41 -1.31
CA ARG A 57 -7.13 -10.52 -2.60
C ARG A 57 -5.62 -10.47 -2.47
N ASP A 58 -4.91 -11.29 -3.25
CA ASP A 58 -3.46 -11.18 -3.34
C ASP A 58 -3.04 -9.82 -3.95
N ALA A 59 -2.01 -9.19 -3.37
CA ALA A 59 -1.54 -7.88 -3.81
C ALA A 59 -0.99 -7.85 -5.24
N HIS A 60 -0.52 -8.99 -5.76
CA HIS A 60 0.19 -9.13 -7.02
C HIS A 60 -0.54 -10.04 -8.03
N VAL A 61 -1.20 -11.10 -7.55
CA VAL A 61 -1.93 -12.07 -8.35
C VAL A 61 -3.41 -11.68 -8.42
N PHE A 62 -3.79 -11.04 -9.51
CA PHE A 62 -5.13 -10.46 -9.68
C PHE A 62 -6.27 -11.48 -9.63
N THR A 63 -6.00 -12.76 -9.86
CA THR A 63 -6.99 -13.84 -9.92
C THR A 63 -7.25 -14.52 -8.57
N ASP A 64 -6.38 -14.35 -7.57
CA ASP A 64 -6.59 -14.94 -6.24
C ASP A 64 -7.43 -13.99 -5.40
N VAL A 65 -8.74 -14.19 -5.48
CA VAL A 65 -9.77 -13.47 -4.73
C VAL A 65 -10.53 -14.48 -3.87
N ARG A 66 -10.71 -14.18 -2.59
CA ARG A 66 -11.43 -15.03 -1.63
C ARG A 66 -12.58 -14.27 -1.01
N HIS A 67 -13.73 -14.93 -0.91
CA HIS A 67 -14.90 -14.47 -0.17
C HIS A 67 -14.94 -15.24 1.14
N HIS A 68 -14.64 -14.57 2.26
CA HIS A 68 -14.48 -15.21 3.56
C HIS A 68 -15.80 -15.26 4.32
N VAL A 69 -16.48 -14.12 4.45
CA VAL A 69 -17.75 -14.02 5.16
C VAL A 69 -18.82 -13.39 4.28
N LYS A 70 -19.98 -14.03 4.19
CA LYS A 70 -21.16 -13.50 3.53
C LYS A 70 -22.09 -12.87 4.56
N THR A 71 -22.43 -11.60 4.33
CA THR A 71 -23.41 -10.88 5.14
C THR A 71 -24.08 -9.78 4.32
N THR A 72 -25.32 -9.45 4.67
CA THR A 72 -26.03 -8.27 4.17
C THR A 72 -25.97 -7.10 5.16
N GLN A 73 -25.44 -7.32 6.37
CA GLN A 73 -25.31 -6.34 7.44
C GLN A 73 -23.95 -5.63 7.34
N MET A 74 -23.87 -4.63 6.46
CA MET A 74 -22.61 -4.01 6.02
C MET A 74 -21.82 -3.34 7.14
N ASP A 75 -22.51 -2.64 8.05
CA ASP A 75 -21.88 -1.96 9.19
C ASP A 75 -21.64 -2.90 10.37
N ALA A 76 -22.09 -4.15 10.27
CA ALA A 76 -22.02 -5.12 11.34
C ALA A 76 -20.74 -5.97 11.31
N ILE A 77 -19.77 -5.69 10.42
CA ILE A 77 -18.55 -6.49 10.31
C ILE A 77 -17.27 -5.65 10.26
N ASP A 78 -16.24 -6.12 10.96
CA ASP A 78 -14.85 -5.67 10.85
C ASP A 78 -13.93 -6.87 10.76
N MET A 79 -12.66 -6.62 10.45
CA MET A 79 -11.63 -7.64 10.55
C MET A 79 -10.24 -7.09 10.74
N ALA A 80 -9.34 -7.93 11.23
CA ALA A 80 -7.92 -7.72 11.06
C ALA A 80 -7.19 -9.06 10.90
N PRO A 81 -6.33 -9.22 9.88
CA PRO A 81 -5.46 -10.39 9.77
C PRO A 81 -4.41 -10.34 10.89
N VAL A 82 -4.29 -11.44 11.64
CA VAL A 82 -3.37 -11.56 12.78
C VAL A 82 -2.08 -12.27 12.38
N SER A 83 -2.18 -13.29 11.53
CA SER A 83 -1.05 -14.01 10.95
C SER A 83 -1.26 -14.22 9.44
N ASP A 84 -0.39 -15.01 8.82
CA ASP A 84 -0.55 -15.52 7.45
C ASP A 84 -1.76 -16.45 7.29
N THR A 85 -2.20 -17.10 8.37
CA THR A 85 -3.30 -18.08 8.38
C THR A 85 -4.52 -17.66 9.19
N THR A 86 -4.40 -16.73 10.14
CA THR A 86 -5.51 -16.37 11.04
C THR A 86 -5.93 -14.92 10.90
N MET A 87 -7.22 -14.69 11.08
CA MET A 87 -7.82 -13.37 11.16
C MET A 87 -8.80 -13.29 12.32
N ILE A 88 -8.91 -12.08 12.88
CA ILE A 88 -9.97 -11.74 13.80
C ILE A 88 -11.09 -11.07 13.00
N ILE A 89 -12.31 -11.50 13.23
CA ILE A 89 -13.54 -10.90 12.69
C ILE A 89 -14.31 -10.30 13.85
N VAL A 90 -14.77 -9.06 13.67
CA VAL A 90 -15.65 -8.41 14.63
C VAL A 90 -17.06 -8.42 14.05
N ALA A 91 -17.98 -9.09 14.71
CA ALA A 91 -19.39 -9.04 14.39
C ALA A 91 -20.08 -8.05 15.34
N LYS A 92 -20.41 -6.87 14.84
CA LYS A 92 -21.06 -5.84 15.65
C LYS A 92 -22.51 -6.18 15.89
N ASN A 93 -22.96 -5.97 17.12
CA ASN A 93 -24.35 -6.15 17.49
C ASN A 93 -25.00 -4.79 17.70
N GLU A 94 -25.90 -4.40 16.81
CA GLU A 94 -26.61 -3.12 16.95
C GLU A 94 -27.59 -3.12 18.13
N SER A 95 -28.04 -4.29 18.57
CA SER A 95 -29.11 -4.42 19.55
C SER A 95 -28.64 -4.53 21.01
N GLN A 96 -27.38 -4.92 21.28
CA GLN A 96 -26.96 -5.34 22.63
C GLN A 96 -25.73 -4.63 23.21
N TYR A 97 -25.25 -3.52 22.62
CA TYR A 97 -24.05 -2.76 23.07
C TYR A 97 -22.72 -3.54 23.11
N GLU A 98 -22.75 -4.87 22.96
CA GLU A 98 -21.60 -5.75 22.93
C GLU A 98 -21.37 -6.29 21.52
N ASP A 99 -20.17 -6.10 21.00
CA ASP A 99 -19.71 -6.67 19.76
C ASP A 99 -19.03 -8.02 20.04
N LEU A 100 -19.12 -8.95 19.10
CA LEU A 100 -18.51 -10.26 19.19
C LEU A 100 -17.18 -10.27 18.43
N LEU A 101 -16.15 -10.82 19.06
CA LEU A 101 -14.85 -11.03 18.46
C LEU A 101 -14.66 -12.53 18.21
N LEU A 102 -14.39 -12.86 16.95
CA LEU A 102 -14.37 -14.22 16.42
C LEU A 102 -12.99 -14.46 15.78
N GLU A 103 -12.37 -15.58 16.07
CA GLU A 103 -11.14 -16.00 15.39
C GLU A 103 -11.51 -16.93 14.23
N ALA A 104 -10.95 -16.70 13.05
CA ALA A 104 -11.19 -17.51 11.86
C ALA A 104 -9.88 -17.77 11.10
N GLN A 105 -9.80 -18.91 10.42
CA GLN A 105 -8.69 -19.20 9.49
C GLN A 105 -8.95 -18.52 8.13
N ASP A 106 -7.87 -18.19 7.42
CA ASP A 106 -7.88 -17.51 6.11
C ASP A 106 -8.17 -18.43 4.92
N ASP A 107 -8.08 -19.74 5.11
CA ASP A 107 -8.34 -20.75 4.09
C ASP A 107 -9.74 -21.40 4.21
N ILE A 108 -10.59 -20.91 5.13
CA ILE A 108 -11.95 -21.43 5.30
C ILE A 108 -12.80 -21.08 4.07
N PRO A 109 -13.64 -22.02 3.60
CA PRO A 109 -14.68 -21.71 2.62
C PRO A 109 -15.58 -20.55 3.06
N THR A 110 -16.24 -19.90 2.10
CA THR A 110 -17.19 -18.82 2.40
C THR A 110 -18.25 -19.27 3.39
N ILE A 111 -18.33 -18.58 4.54
CA ILE A 111 -19.29 -18.86 5.62
C ILE A 111 -20.25 -17.67 5.80
N SER A 112 -21.48 -17.91 6.26
CA SER A 112 -22.37 -16.81 6.64
C SER A 112 -21.99 -16.22 8.00
N LEU A 113 -22.30 -14.94 8.22
CA LEU A 113 -22.04 -14.30 9.51
C LEU A 113 -22.81 -14.96 10.65
N GLU A 114 -24.02 -15.46 10.39
CA GLU A 114 -24.84 -16.17 11.35
C GLU A 114 -24.22 -17.51 11.76
N GLU A 115 -23.73 -18.29 10.80
CA GLU A 115 -23.03 -19.56 11.08
C GLU A 115 -21.75 -19.31 11.88
N LEU A 116 -20.96 -18.29 11.50
CA LEU A 116 -19.71 -17.96 12.18
C LEU A 116 -19.92 -17.53 13.64
N LYS A 117 -21.02 -16.83 13.95
CA LYS A 117 -21.34 -16.40 15.33
C LYS A 117 -21.60 -17.57 16.29
N TRP A 118 -22.14 -18.66 15.76
CA TRP A 118 -22.58 -19.82 16.54
C TRP A 118 -21.70 -21.05 16.33
N ASP A 119 -20.56 -20.88 15.65
CA ASP A 119 -19.59 -21.94 15.50
C ASP A 119 -18.94 -22.24 16.86
N GLU A 120 -19.11 -23.48 17.34
CA GLU A 120 -18.59 -23.94 18.62
C GLU A 120 -17.04 -23.92 18.65
N ILE A 121 -16.40 -23.88 17.49
CA ILE A 121 -14.94 -23.86 17.34
C ILE A 121 -14.39 -22.46 17.63
N THR A 122 -15.12 -21.41 17.25
CA THR A 122 -14.68 -20.02 17.38
C THR A 122 -15.22 -19.43 18.67
N ALA A 123 -14.75 -19.90 19.84
CA ALA A 123 -15.24 -19.45 21.15
C ALA A 123 -15.36 -17.90 21.22
N PRO A 124 -16.56 -17.33 21.08
CA PRO A 124 -16.71 -15.91 20.80
C PRO A 124 -16.42 -15.09 22.05
N ILE A 125 -15.66 -14.00 21.91
CA ILE A 125 -15.40 -13.07 23.01
C ILE A 125 -16.37 -11.91 22.88
N SER A 126 -17.22 -11.71 23.89
CA SER A 126 -18.09 -10.54 23.96
C SER A 126 -17.33 -9.35 24.55
N ILE A 127 -17.29 -8.24 23.83
CA ILE A 127 -16.62 -7.00 24.24
C ILE A 127 -17.58 -5.84 24.00
N ARG A 128 -17.49 -4.76 24.78
CA ARG A 128 -18.20 -3.51 24.45
C ARG A 128 -17.84 -3.01 23.04
N ARG A 129 -18.69 -2.14 22.50
CA ARG A 129 -18.55 -1.49 21.18
C ARG A 129 -17.09 -1.27 20.72
N ILE A 130 -16.72 -1.92 19.62
CA ILE A 130 -15.40 -1.82 18.97
C ILE A 130 -15.49 -0.80 17.82
N LEU A 131 -14.69 0.27 17.93
CA LEU A 131 -14.63 1.32 16.92
C LEU A 131 -13.58 1.01 15.84
N THR A 132 -12.43 0.49 16.26
CA THR A 132 -11.30 0.18 15.39
C THR A 132 -10.53 -1.02 15.94
N LEU A 133 -9.91 -1.77 15.04
CA LEU A 133 -9.04 -2.88 15.35
C LEU A 133 -7.69 -2.64 14.67
N THR A 134 -6.60 -2.85 15.38
CA THR A 134 -5.25 -2.78 14.83
C THR A 134 -4.44 -3.92 15.41
N VAL A 135 -3.83 -4.70 14.53
CA VAL A 135 -2.93 -5.78 14.91
C VAL A 135 -1.53 -5.21 15.01
N VAL A 136 -0.90 -5.39 16.16
CA VAL A 136 0.49 -5.01 16.39
C VAL A 136 1.32 -6.29 16.46
N GLY A 137 2.00 -6.60 15.36
CA GLY A 137 2.95 -7.70 15.30
C GLY A 137 4.35 -7.25 15.72
N ASN A 138 5.12 -8.17 16.31
CA ASN A 138 6.56 -7.99 16.39
C ASN A 138 7.16 -8.52 15.07
N SER A 139 7.78 -7.64 14.29
CA SER A 139 8.41 -8.05 13.02
C SER A 139 9.54 -9.05 13.22
N GLY A 140 10.09 -9.18 14.44
CA GLY A 140 11.25 -10.03 14.74
C GLY A 140 12.52 -9.57 14.02
N VAL A 141 12.45 -8.45 13.30
CA VAL A 141 13.55 -7.87 12.54
C VAL A 141 14.31 -6.92 13.46
N ASP A 142 15.57 -7.25 13.76
CA ASP A 142 16.48 -6.32 14.42
C ASP A 142 16.79 -5.15 13.47
N PRO A 143 16.42 -3.90 13.80
CA PRO A 143 16.70 -2.73 12.97
C PRO A 143 18.20 -2.48 12.75
N HIS A 144 19.05 -3.06 13.60
CA HIS A 144 20.50 -2.93 13.54
C HIS A 144 21.20 -4.09 12.82
N ASP A 145 20.48 -5.15 12.44
CA ASP A 145 21.05 -6.22 11.62
C ASP A 145 21.30 -5.68 10.19
N PRO A 146 22.55 -5.71 9.68
CA PRO A 146 22.85 -5.29 8.30
C PRO A 146 22.18 -6.13 7.21
N HIS A 147 21.61 -7.30 7.55
CA HIS A 147 20.82 -8.18 6.67
C HIS A 147 19.32 -7.93 6.77
N SER A 148 18.90 -7.06 7.70
CA SER A 148 17.51 -6.63 7.79
C SER A 148 17.14 -5.77 6.58
N HIS A 149 16.08 -6.18 5.87
CA HIS A 149 15.50 -5.38 4.79
C HIS A 149 14.59 -4.32 5.39
N THR A 150 15.18 -3.25 5.93
CA THR A 150 14.44 -2.12 6.55
C THR A 150 14.82 -0.79 5.93
N CYS A 151 13.94 0.20 6.07
CA CYS A 151 14.20 1.60 5.72
C CYS A 151 14.82 2.41 6.87
N ALA A 152 15.01 1.81 8.05
CA ALA A 152 15.45 2.51 9.27
C ALA A 152 16.84 3.14 9.12
N SER A 153 17.75 2.45 8.41
CA SER A 153 19.10 2.91 8.13
C SER A 153 19.26 3.58 6.76
N SER A 154 18.16 3.86 6.06
CA SER A 154 18.24 4.42 4.70
C SER A 154 18.71 5.88 4.71
N HIS A 155 19.46 6.26 3.66
CA HIS A 155 19.88 7.64 3.42
C HIS A 155 18.93 8.39 2.46
N CYS A 156 17.72 7.90 2.29
CA CYS A 156 16.74 8.53 1.41
C CYS A 156 16.27 9.85 2.03
N SER A 157 16.23 10.92 1.24
CA SER A 157 15.82 12.26 1.73
C SER A 157 14.32 12.39 1.99
N HIS A 158 13.49 11.59 1.30
CA HIS A 158 12.04 11.69 1.37
C HIS A 158 11.40 10.33 1.68
N MET A 159 11.36 9.43 0.70
CA MET A 159 10.69 8.14 0.84
C MET A 159 11.65 6.99 0.56
N CYS A 160 11.48 5.91 1.31
CA CYS A 160 12.22 4.66 1.15
C CYS A 160 11.22 3.52 0.98
N ARG A 161 11.46 2.63 0.02
CA ARG A 161 10.73 1.37 -0.12
C ARG A 161 11.68 0.18 -0.04
N ILE A 162 11.16 -0.94 0.43
CA ILE A 162 11.82 -2.24 0.36
C ILE A 162 11.26 -2.97 -0.88
N PRO A 163 12.06 -3.19 -1.93
CA PRO A 163 11.61 -3.95 -3.10
C PRO A 163 11.46 -5.44 -2.76
N ARG A 164 10.38 -6.07 -3.25
CA ARG A 164 10.09 -7.50 -3.01
C ARG A 164 11.12 -8.44 -3.65
N ASP A 165 11.42 -8.21 -4.93
CA ASP A 165 12.20 -9.15 -5.77
C ASP A 165 13.59 -8.63 -6.13
N SER A 166 14.12 -7.64 -5.39
CA SER A 166 15.42 -7.05 -5.70
C SER A 166 16.49 -7.51 -4.73
N ARG A 167 17.71 -7.70 -5.25
CA ARG A 167 18.92 -7.79 -4.43
C ARG A 167 19.24 -6.48 -3.69
N ARG A 168 18.57 -5.37 -4.04
CA ARG A 168 18.74 -4.08 -3.37
C ARG A 168 18.01 -4.09 -2.04
N ARG A 169 18.70 -3.67 -0.98
CA ARG A 169 18.14 -3.59 0.39
C ARG A 169 16.95 -2.64 0.48
N HIS A 170 17.06 -1.47 -0.16
CA HIS A 170 16.00 -0.50 -0.27
C HIS A 170 16.16 0.35 -1.54
N GLU A 171 15.12 1.09 -1.89
CA GLU A 171 15.10 2.05 -3.00
C GLU A 171 14.50 3.37 -2.53
N CYS A 172 15.16 4.48 -2.88
CA CYS A 172 14.65 5.81 -2.59
C CYS A 172 13.62 6.21 -3.65
N LEU A 173 12.55 6.85 -3.19
CA LEU A 173 11.49 7.39 -4.03
C LEU A 173 11.34 8.90 -3.80
N CYS A 174 10.82 9.59 -4.81
CA CYS A 174 10.57 11.03 -4.76
C CYS A 174 9.07 11.32 -4.88
N PRO A 175 8.54 12.30 -4.13
CA PRO A 175 7.15 12.70 -4.27
C PRO A 175 6.90 13.27 -5.68
N LEU A 176 5.61 13.36 -6.06
CA LEU A 176 5.21 13.96 -7.33
C LEU A 176 5.77 15.37 -7.47
N GLY A 177 6.27 15.71 -8.66
CA GLY A 177 6.97 16.97 -8.93
C GLY A 177 8.49 16.94 -8.70
N TYR A 178 9.02 15.89 -8.07
CA TYR A 178 10.46 15.72 -7.84
C TYR A 178 11.02 14.52 -8.63
N GLY A 179 12.34 14.52 -8.83
CA GLY A 179 13.08 13.45 -9.51
C GLY A 179 14.28 12.99 -8.70
N LEU A 180 14.63 11.71 -8.83
CA LEU A 180 15.84 11.16 -8.22
C LEU A 180 17.06 11.80 -8.86
N GLN A 181 17.85 12.50 -8.05
CA GLN A 181 19.17 12.92 -8.47
C GLN A 181 20.08 11.68 -8.42
N THR A 182 20.44 11.12 -9.58
CA THR A 182 21.46 10.10 -9.62
C THR A 182 22.77 10.69 -9.09
N PRO A 183 23.53 9.98 -8.25
CA PRO A 183 24.85 10.47 -7.86
C PRO A 183 25.70 10.58 -9.13
N LYS A 184 25.93 11.83 -9.55
CA LYS A 184 26.88 12.31 -10.55
C LYS A 184 27.26 11.26 -11.61
N PHE A 185 26.37 11.04 -12.59
CA PHE A 185 26.90 10.85 -13.93
C PHE A 185 27.63 12.15 -14.28
N VAL A 186 28.95 12.09 -14.33
CA VAL A 186 29.72 13.07 -15.12
C VAL A 186 29.00 13.17 -16.46
N PRO A 187 28.62 14.37 -16.94
CA PRO A 187 27.93 14.48 -18.20
C PRO A 187 28.83 13.87 -19.28
N PHE A 188 28.45 12.72 -19.83
CA PHE A 188 28.94 12.31 -21.13
C PHE A 188 28.28 13.29 -22.09
N ILE A 189 29.03 14.32 -22.46
CA ILE A 189 28.65 15.27 -23.49
C ILE A 189 28.48 14.46 -24.77
N HIS A 190 27.24 14.19 -25.16
CA HIS A 190 26.95 13.67 -26.49
C HIS A 190 27.21 14.81 -27.48
N PRO A 191 28.14 14.68 -28.44
CA PRO A 191 28.59 15.81 -29.27
C PRO A 191 27.55 16.32 -30.29
N PHE A 192 26.32 15.80 -30.29
CA PHE A 192 25.31 16.14 -31.29
C PHE A 192 24.39 17.31 -30.94
N PHE A 193 24.34 17.75 -29.67
CA PHE A 193 23.45 18.86 -29.27
C PHE A 193 24.09 20.25 -29.34
N PHE A 194 25.38 20.37 -29.66
CA PHE A 194 26.05 21.67 -29.80
C PHE A 194 25.77 22.38 -31.13
N SER A 195 25.20 21.71 -32.13
CA SER A 195 25.03 22.33 -33.45
C SER A 195 23.84 23.30 -33.55
N VAL A 196 22.77 23.11 -32.75
CA VAL A 196 21.55 23.93 -32.91
C VAL A 196 21.60 25.22 -32.09
N PHE A 197 22.31 25.24 -30.95
CA PHE A 197 22.45 26.45 -30.13
C PHE A 197 23.64 27.35 -30.53
N ALA A 198 24.68 26.79 -31.17
CA ALA A 198 25.78 27.60 -31.69
C ALA A 198 25.37 28.50 -32.87
N GLN A 199 24.33 28.13 -33.61
CA GLN A 199 23.84 28.91 -34.74
C GLN A 199 22.98 30.12 -34.33
N PHE A 200 22.37 30.07 -33.14
CA PHE A 200 21.60 31.20 -32.59
C PHE A 200 22.46 32.24 -31.86
N LEU A 201 23.63 31.84 -31.33
CA LEU A 201 24.54 32.76 -30.64
C LEU A 201 25.56 33.44 -31.57
N TYR A 202 25.81 32.90 -32.77
CA TYR A 202 26.72 33.53 -33.74
C TYR A 202 26.18 34.82 -34.38
N PHE A 203 24.87 35.08 -34.28
CA PHE A 203 24.26 36.28 -34.85
C PHE A 203 24.23 37.49 -33.91
N HIS A 204 24.61 37.35 -32.62
CA HIS A 204 24.36 38.42 -31.65
C HIS A 204 25.58 38.94 -30.87
N MET A 205 26.80 38.48 -31.16
CA MET A 205 28.01 39.00 -30.51
C MET A 205 29.18 39.17 -31.50
N SER A 206 28.99 40.03 -32.50
CA SER A 206 30.10 40.84 -33.01
C SER A 206 30.06 42.16 -32.26
N PHE A 207 30.85 42.30 -31.19
CA PHE A 207 31.54 43.54 -30.78
C PHE A 207 32.15 43.33 -29.37
N HIS A 208 33.49 43.46 -29.32
CA HIS A 208 34.38 43.65 -28.16
C HIS A 208 34.72 42.47 -27.19
N ASN A 209 35.93 41.94 -27.43
CA ASN A 209 36.91 41.24 -26.55
C ASN A 209 37.17 41.91 -25.16
N PRO A 210 37.97 41.32 -24.24
CA PRO A 210 38.21 39.89 -23.89
C PRO A 210 38.24 39.59 -22.36
N PHE A 211 38.12 38.29 -22.02
CA PHE A 211 38.75 37.54 -20.90
C PHE A 211 39.09 38.21 -19.56
N VAL A 212 38.48 37.71 -18.45
CA VAL A 212 39.18 37.30 -17.20
C VAL A 212 38.36 36.20 -16.51
N PHE A 213 39.00 35.05 -16.23
CA PHE A 213 38.51 34.03 -15.28
C PHE A 213 39.06 34.35 -13.89
N ALA A 214 38.21 34.29 -12.86
CA ALA A 214 38.63 34.18 -11.47
C ALA A 214 37.74 33.16 -10.76
N TYR A 215 38.38 32.14 -10.18
CA TYR A 215 37.79 31.17 -9.26
C TYR A 215 37.91 31.71 -7.83
N GLU A 216 36.86 31.52 -7.03
CA GLU A 216 36.95 31.23 -5.58
C GLU A 216 36.21 29.91 -5.32
#